data_AF-A0A7L1YQZ6-F1
#
_entry.id   AF-A0A7L1YQZ6-F1
#
_cell.length_a   1.000
_cell.length_b   1.000
_cell.length_c   1.000
_cell.angle_alpha   90.00
_cell.angle_beta   90.00
_cell.angle_gamma   90.00
#
_symmetry.space_group_name_H-M   'P 1'
#
loop_
_entity.id
_entity.type
_entity.pdbx_description
1 polymer ?
#
loop_
_entity_poly.entity_id
_entity_poly.type
_entity_poly.pdbx_seq_one_letter_code
_entity_poly.pdbx_strand_id
1 'polypeptide(L)'
;ESIPMKSLKCYYDYSSQVTCTWMENSEAHDLVGMTLYQRNDITNENTDMFCKRRTEDDLHEAPDVYVHWACHNYTDYFGIAVDVTYGFKPNKMLQAELNVDLFQNVQPLPPQNLSVSSMTSGDFLLTWKIADGNLGLGNALEYEVIYKREWESWEGATSLLLSNTTHCHLSREDLVPGSSYVARVRARPGQASGFSGQYSAWSTEASWKTPEGGLQPRNLRCLFSGGDRLTCSWEVKKAITTSVIFGLFFKATPASEEEECSPVHEKTLPHVPYVVQSCEIPVTNSSSKSHYNVSVRAKTEEKVIASHKNIQVLPPANVSVTATGNQEYELRWTKHIMNYYFITQRYQVEYWENNQYEKVT
;
A
#
# COMPACT_ATOMS: atom_id res chain seq x y z
N GLU A 1 35.73 -5.69 -14.90
CA GLU A 1 36.71 -6.75 -15.24
C GLU A 1 36.27 -8.07 -14.61
N SER A 2 36.29 -9.17 -15.38
CA SER A 2 35.81 -10.50 -14.97
C SER A 2 36.77 -11.19 -14.00
N ILE A 3 36.30 -12.20 -13.26
CA ILE A 3 37.14 -12.98 -12.32
C ILE A 3 38.32 -13.66 -13.03
N PRO A 4 38.15 -14.31 -14.20
CA PRO A 4 39.28 -14.84 -14.98
C PRO A 4 40.33 -13.78 -15.30
N MET A 5 39.91 -12.57 -15.68
CA MET A 5 40.84 -11.50 -16.05
C MET A 5 41.58 -10.92 -14.84
N LYS A 6 40.88 -10.67 -13.73
CA LYS A 6 41.50 -10.16 -12.48
C LYS A 6 42.50 -11.15 -11.87
N SER A 7 42.24 -12.45 -12.01
CA SER A 7 43.07 -13.51 -11.44
C SER A 7 44.19 -13.97 -12.36
N LEU A 8 44.20 -13.54 -13.63
CA LEU A 8 45.19 -13.94 -14.61
C LEU A 8 46.58 -13.42 -14.22
N LYS A 9 47.51 -14.35 -14.08
CA LYS A 9 48.94 -14.07 -13.89
C LYS A 9 49.73 -14.94 -14.85
N CYS A 10 50.57 -14.34 -15.68
CA CYS A 10 51.41 -15.04 -16.64
C CYS A 10 52.89 -14.81 -16.34
N TYR A 11 53.67 -15.87 -16.42
CA TYR A 11 55.09 -15.92 -16.14
C TYR A 11 55.82 -16.56 -17.32
N TYR A 12 56.91 -15.95 -17.75
CA TYR A 12 57.74 -16.41 -18.87
C TYR A 12 59.07 -16.94 -18.34
N ASP A 13 59.53 -18.08 -18.85
CA ASP A 13 60.85 -18.62 -18.52
C ASP A 13 61.98 -17.97 -19.35
N TYR A 14 61.64 -17.18 -20.36
CA TYR A 14 62.55 -16.56 -21.33
C TYR A 14 63.43 -17.56 -22.11
N SER A 15 63.07 -18.84 -22.10
CA SER A 15 63.71 -19.89 -22.89
C SER A 15 62.77 -20.47 -23.93
N SER A 16 61.58 -20.92 -23.53
CA SER A 16 60.67 -21.60 -24.45
C SER A 16 59.21 -21.64 -23.97
N GLN A 17 58.91 -21.34 -22.71
CA GLN A 17 57.63 -21.61 -22.08
C GLN A 17 57.04 -20.37 -21.40
N VAL A 18 55.72 -20.22 -21.56
CA VAL A 18 54.88 -19.32 -20.79
C VAL A 18 53.87 -20.10 -19.96
N THR A 19 53.76 -19.74 -18.68
CA THR A 19 52.81 -20.33 -17.74
C THR A 19 51.85 -19.26 -17.23
N CYS A 20 50.56 -19.46 -17.46
CA CYS A 20 49.51 -18.59 -16.97
C CYS A 20 48.64 -19.31 -15.94
N THR A 21 48.30 -18.64 -14.85
CA THR A 21 47.34 -19.11 -13.85
C THR A 21 46.16 -18.17 -13.78
N TRP A 22 44.95 -18.71 -13.69
CA TRP A 22 43.72 -17.92 -13.53
C TRP A 22 42.64 -18.74 -12.81
N MET A 23 41.58 -18.07 -12.38
CA MET A 23 40.46 -18.65 -11.63
C MET A 23 39.13 -18.42 -12.34
N GLU A 24 38.25 -19.42 -12.31
CA GLU A 24 36.86 -19.37 -12.79
C GLU A 24 35.90 -19.75 -11.67
N ASN A 25 34.67 -19.23 -11.69
CA ASN A 25 33.63 -19.75 -10.82
C ASN A 25 33.18 -21.14 -11.30
N SER A 26 33.01 -22.09 -10.38
CA SER A 26 32.65 -23.48 -10.71
C SER A 26 31.31 -23.61 -11.44
N GLU A 27 30.27 -22.92 -10.98
CA GLU A 27 28.96 -22.96 -11.64
C GLU A 27 29.00 -22.34 -13.05
N ALA A 28 29.72 -21.22 -13.21
CA ALA A 28 29.90 -20.59 -14.51
C ALA A 28 30.67 -21.48 -15.49
N HIS A 29 31.66 -22.21 -14.99
CA HIS A 29 32.42 -23.19 -15.76
C HIS A 29 31.50 -24.32 -16.28
N ASP A 30 30.67 -24.89 -15.41
CA ASP A 30 29.74 -25.96 -15.78
C ASP A 30 28.73 -25.50 -16.86
N LEU A 31 28.35 -24.22 -16.84
CA LEU A 31 27.38 -23.66 -17.79
C LEU A 31 27.99 -23.32 -19.15
N VAL A 32 29.15 -22.67 -19.20
CA VAL A 32 29.70 -22.11 -20.44
C VAL A 32 31.12 -22.56 -20.67
N GLY A 33 31.96 -22.52 -19.64
CA GLY A 33 33.40 -22.76 -19.72
C GLY A 33 34.12 -21.69 -20.56
N MET A 34 35.34 -21.37 -20.15
CA MET A 34 36.16 -20.35 -20.80
C MET A 34 37.47 -20.94 -21.30
N THR A 35 37.92 -20.46 -22.46
CA THR A 35 39.26 -20.75 -23.01
C THR A 35 40.10 -19.48 -22.94
N LEU A 36 41.28 -19.59 -22.32
CA LEU A 36 42.29 -18.53 -22.35
C LEU A 36 43.02 -18.58 -23.69
N TYR A 37 43.12 -17.46 -24.37
CA TYR A 37 43.94 -17.32 -25.58
C TYR A 37 44.96 -16.20 -25.40
N GLN A 38 46.08 -16.32 -26.10
CA GLN A 38 47.09 -15.28 -26.24
C GLN A 38 47.09 -14.73 -27.67
N ARG A 39 47.42 -13.46 -27.83
CA ARG A 39 47.60 -12.78 -29.10
C ARG A 39 48.93 -12.04 -29.07
N ASN A 40 49.78 -12.31 -30.04
CA ASN A 40 51.04 -11.60 -30.25
C ASN A 40 50.83 -10.49 -31.27
N ASP A 41 51.36 -9.29 -31.00
CA ASP A 41 51.26 -8.13 -31.88
C ASP A 41 51.95 -8.31 -33.25
N ILE A 42 52.87 -9.27 -33.37
CA ILE A 42 53.60 -9.55 -34.61
C ILE A 42 52.76 -10.34 -35.62
N THR A 43 52.04 -11.37 -35.16
CA THR A 43 51.24 -12.24 -36.03
C THR A 43 49.76 -11.90 -36.03
N ASN A 44 49.27 -11.17 -35.02
CA ASN A 44 47.85 -10.89 -34.78
C ASN A 44 46.95 -12.14 -34.70
N GLU A 45 47.53 -13.33 -34.55
CA GLU A 45 46.79 -14.58 -34.43
C GLU A 45 46.46 -14.88 -32.96
N ASN A 46 45.25 -15.39 -32.73
CA ASN A 46 44.85 -15.89 -31.41
C ASN A 46 45.30 -17.35 -31.28
N THR A 47 46.14 -17.63 -30.30
CA THR A 47 46.56 -18.99 -29.96
C THR A 47 45.93 -19.39 -28.63
N ASP A 48 45.16 -20.48 -28.64
CA ASP A 48 44.56 -21.02 -27.43
C ASP A 48 45.65 -21.58 -26.50
N MET A 49 45.52 -21.28 -25.21
CA MET A 49 46.43 -21.76 -24.18
C MET A 49 45.98 -23.16 -23.72
N PHE A 50 46.94 -24.09 -23.56
CA PHE A 50 46.63 -25.42 -23.05
C PHE A 50 46.46 -25.39 -21.53
N CYS A 51 45.21 -25.36 -21.06
CA CYS A 51 44.86 -25.26 -19.66
C CYS A 51 44.53 -26.62 -19.02
N LYS A 52 45.05 -26.87 -17.82
CA LYS A 52 44.68 -28.00 -16.96
C LYS A 52 44.20 -27.50 -15.61
N ARG A 53 43.18 -28.17 -15.05
CA ARG A 53 42.69 -27.88 -13.70
C ARG A 53 43.77 -28.26 -12.70
N ARG A 54 44.07 -27.34 -11.77
CA ARG A 54 44.98 -27.61 -10.65
C ARG A 54 44.21 -28.37 -9.57
N THR A 55 44.68 -29.55 -9.18
CA THR A 55 44.14 -30.33 -8.05
C THR A 55 44.81 -29.89 -6.75
N GLU A 56 44.06 -29.99 -5.66
CA GLU A 56 44.21 -29.37 -4.32
C GLU A 56 45.49 -29.63 -3.50
N ASP A 57 46.58 -30.12 -4.07
CA ASP A 57 47.80 -30.40 -3.28
C ASP A 57 48.72 -29.18 -3.06
N ASP A 58 48.38 -27.98 -3.57
CA ASP A 58 49.30 -26.82 -3.57
C ASP A 58 48.72 -25.48 -3.10
N LEU A 59 47.44 -25.39 -2.70
CA LEU A 59 46.81 -24.10 -2.36
C LEU A 59 45.96 -24.22 -1.08
N HIS A 60 46.59 -24.02 0.07
CA HIS A 60 45.87 -23.57 1.26
C HIS A 60 45.28 -22.17 0.96
N GLU A 61 43.96 -21.98 1.19
CA GLU A 61 43.22 -20.70 1.13
C GLU A 61 42.39 -20.36 -0.13
N ALA A 62 41.99 -21.33 -0.95
CA ALA A 62 40.95 -21.08 -1.97
C ALA A 62 39.58 -21.62 -1.52
N PRO A 63 38.50 -20.83 -1.49
CA PRO A 63 37.16 -21.35 -1.25
C PRO A 63 36.73 -22.27 -2.42
N ASP A 64 36.02 -23.36 -2.11
CA ASP A 64 35.47 -24.43 -3.01
C ASP A 64 34.67 -23.94 -4.23
N VAL A 65 34.45 -22.63 -4.34
CA VAL A 65 33.63 -21.96 -5.33
C VAL A 65 34.43 -21.62 -6.61
N TYR A 66 35.77 -21.70 -6.58
CA TYR A 66 36.62 -21.34 -7.70
C TYR A 66 37.49 -22.47 -8.23
N VAL A 67 37.41 -22.70 -9.54
CA VAL A 67 38.28 -23.63 -10.27
C VAL A 67 39.56 -22.90 -10.65
N HIS A 68 40.69 -23.49 -10.26
CA HIS A 68 42.02 -22.96 -10.56
C HIS A 68 42.57 -23.63 -11.82
N TRP A 69 43.01 -22.80 -12.76
CA TRP A 69 43.56 -23.24 -14.03
C TRP A 69 45.04 -22.89 -14.11
N ALA A 70 45.84 -23.85 -14.55
CA ALA A 70 47.22 -23.64 -14.95
C ALA A 70 47.33 -23.95 -16.44
N CYS A 71 47.74 -22.96 -17.22
CA CYS A 71 47.84 -23.04 -18.67
C CYS A 71 49.28 -22.86 -19.12
N HIS A 72 49.72 -23.65 -20.09
CA HIS A 72 51.06 -23.58 -20.65
C HIS A 72 51.01 -23.40 -22.16
N ASN A 73 51.96 -22.63 -22.68
CA ASN A 73 52.21 -22.54 -24.11
C ASN A 73 53.71 -22.40 -24.39
N TYR A 74 54.12 -22.75 -25.61
CA TYR A 74 55.51 -22.62 -26.05
C TYR A 74 55.65 -21.43 -27.00
N THR A 75 56.72 -20.67 -26.83
CA THR A 75 57.05 -19.53 -27.70
C THR A 75 58.54 -19.47 -27.91
N ASP A 76 58.95 -19.25 -29.16
CA ASP A 76 60.37 -19.22 -29.56
C ASP A 76 60.89 -17.77 -29.69
N TYR A 77 60.05 -16.77 -29.39
CA TYR A 77 60.35 -15.36 -29.59
C TYR A 77 60.09 -14.54 -28.32
N PHE A 78 61.17 -13.96 -27.77
CA PHE A 78 61.15 -13.09 -26.61
C PHE A 78 61.86 -11.77 -26.93
N GLY A 79 61.28 -10.65 -26.55
CA GLY A 79 61.89 -9.34 -26.78
C GLY A 79 61.31 -8.27 -25.87
N ILE A 80 62.12 -7.27 -25.53
CA ILE A 80 61.76 -6.17 -24.61
C ILE A 80 60.61 -5.31 -25.17
N ALA A 81 60.45 -5.27 -26.49
CA ALA A 81 59.42 -4.50 -27.20
C ALA A 81 58.26 -5.38 -27.71
N VAL A 82 58.07 -6.59 -27.14
CA VAL A 82 56.99 -7.50 -27.53
C VAL A 82 55.90 -7.46 -26.48
N ASP A 83 54.76 -6.89 -26.86
CA ASP A 83 53.55 -6.95 -26.05
C ASP A 83 52.72 -8.19 -26.43
N VAL A 84 52.20 -8.87 -25.40
CA VAL A 84 51.33 -10.05 -25.56
C VAL A 84 50.01 -9.77 -24.88
N THR A 85 48.94 -9.84 -25.67
CA THR A 85 47.58 -9.62 -25.18
C THR A 85 46.94 -10.97 -24.82
N TYR A 86 46.34 -11.05 -23.64
CA TYR A 86 45.57 -12.21 -23.21
C TYR A 86 44.07 -11.92 -23.20
N GLY A 87 43.27 -12.90 -23.59
CA GLY A 87 41.82 -12.80 -23.57
C GLY A 87 41.15 -14.11 -23.22
N PHE A 88 39.89 -14.02 -22.81
CA PHE A 88 39.04 -15.18 -22.55
C PHE A 88 37.95 -15.25 -23.60
N LYS A 89 37.71 -16.44 -24.13
CA LYS A 89 36.64 -16.73 -25.08
C LYS A 89 35.69 -17.77 -24.47
N PRO A 90 34.37 -17.53 -24.45
CA PRO A 90 33.41 -18.53 -24.02
C PRO A 90 33.37 -19.68 -25.03
N ASN A 91 33.24 -20.92 -24.52
CA ASN A 91 33.18 -22.11 -25.37
C ASN A 91 31.81 -22.25 -26.06
N LYS A 92 30.80 -21.53 -25.58
CA LYS A 92 29.47 -21.45 -26.18
C LYS A 92 29.25 -20.06 -26.76
N MET A 93 28.58 -20.00 -27.90
CA MET A 93 28.14 -18.75 -28.50
C MET A 93 26.97 -18.19 -27.69
N LEU A 94 27.21 -17.09 -26.98
CA LEU A 94 26.20 -16.37 -26.21
C LEU A 94 25.82 -15.09 -26.96
N GLN A 95 24.78 -15.18 -27.80
CA GLN A 95 24.33 -14.08 -28.63
C GLN A 95 22.80 -14.04 -28.67
N ALA A 96 22.24 -12.84 -28.68
CA ALA A 96 20.83 -12.60 -28.92
C ALA A 96 20.70 -11.51 -29.98
N GLU A 97 19.91 -11.79 -31.02
CA GLU A 97 19.61 -10.86 -32.11
C GLU A 97 18.10 -10.64 -32.16
N LEU A 98 17.69 -9.40 -32.41
CA LEU A 98 16.28 -9.04 -32.54
C LEU A 98 16.12 -8.00 -33.64
N ASN A 99 15.29 -8.33 -34.64
CA ASN A 99 14.83 -7.38 -35.63
C ASN A 99 13.68 -6.56 -35.04
N VAL A 100 13.91 -5.27 -34.82
CA VAL A 100 12.93 -4.37 -34.21
C VAL A 100 12.27 -3.52 -35.30
N ASP A 101 10.96 -3.74 -35.50
CA ASP A 101 10.13 -2.80 -36.26
C ASP A 101 9.78 -1.60 -35.36
N LEU A 102 10.31 -0.44 -35.72
CA LEU A 102 10.18 0.80 -34.94
C LEU A 102 8.72 1.24 -34.78
N PHE A 103 7.83 0.94 -35.74
CA PHE A 103 6.44 1.40 -35.71
C PHE A 103 5.49 0.39 -35.08
N GLN A 104 5.95 -0.84 -34.83
CA GLN A 104 5.20 -1.89 -34.15
C GLN A 104 5.65 -2.14 -32.70
N ASN A 105 6.70 -1.46 -32.24
CA ASN A 105 7.24 -1.58 -30.88
C ASN A 105 7.42 -0.20 -30.24
N VAL A 106 6.45 0.69 -30.41
CA VAL A 106 6.51 2.05 -29.88
C VAL A 106 6.16 2.06 -28.38
N GLN A 107 7.05 2.56 -27.55
CA GLN A 107 6.75 2.93 -26.17
C GLN A 107 6.78 4.46 -26.04
N PRO A 108 5.61 5.13 -25.95
CA PRO A 108 5.57 6.58 -25.81
C PRO A 108 6.20 7.04 -24.50
N LEU A 109 6.74 8.26 -24.50
CA LEU A 109 7.13 8.94 -23.25
C LEU A 109 5.88 9.21 -22.36
N PRO A 110 6.03 9.18 -21.03
CA PRO A 110 4.94 9.46 -20.10
C PRO A 110 4.41 10.89 -20.30
N PRO A 111 3.09 11.11 -20.18
CA PRO A 111 2.51 12.45 -20.20
C PRO A 111 3.08 13.32 -19.08
N GLN A 112 3.23 14.61 -19.34
CA GLN A 112 3.88 15.57 -18.43
C GLN A 112 2.89 16.63 -17.93
N ASN A 113 3.22 17.28 -16.81
CA ASN A 113 2.44 18.39 -16.26
C ASN A 113 0.96 18.04 -16.01
N LEU A 114 0.70 16.85 -15.46
CA LEU A 114 -0.65 16.50 -15.02
C LEU A 114 -1.08 17.46 -13.92
N SER A 115 -2.20 18.14 -14.13
CA SER A 115 -2.78 19.10 -13.19
C SER A 115 -4.29 18.94 -13.12
N VAL A 116 -4.86 19.32 -11.97
CA VAL A 116 -6.30 19.26 -11.72
C VAL A 116 -6.81 20.66 -11.42
N SER A 117 -7.85 21.08 -12.13
CA SER A 117 -8.55 22.34 -11.88
C SER A 117 -10.02 22.07 -11.51
N SER A 118 -10.53 22.83 -10.54
CA SER A 118 -11.95 22.79 -10.16
C SER A 118 -12.74 23.68 -11.12
N MET A 119 -13.81 23.16 -11.68
CA MET A 119 -14.75 23.93 -12.50
C MET A 119 -15.79 24.64 -11.63
N THR A 120 -16.44 25.67 -12.18
CA THR A 120 -17.53 26.40 -11.53
C THR A 120 -18.79 25.54 -11.32
N SER A 121 -19.00 24.51 -12.17
CA SER A 121 -20.04 23.49 -11.99
C SER A 121 -19.80 22.63 -10.74
N GLY A 122 -18.57 22.59 -10.26
CA GLY A 122 -18.16 21.71 -9.16
C GLY A 122 -17.52 20.40 -9.58
N ASP A 123 -17.35 20.19 -10.87
CA ASP A 123 -16.62 19.10 -11.49
C ASP A 123 -15.11 19.37 -11.50
N PHE A 124 -14.33 18.36 -11.84
CA PHE A 124 -12.87 18.47 -11.93
C PHE A 124 -12.38 18.24 -13.36
N LEU A 125 -11.47 19.09 -13.81
CA LEU A 125 -10.80 18.94 -15.10
C LEU A 125 -9.35 18.55 -14.87
N LEU A 126 -8.99 17.36 -15.33
CA LEU A 126 -7.61 16.92 -15.41
C LEU A 126 -7.05 17.36 -16.76
N THR A 127 -5.86 17.95 -16.75
CA THR A 127 -5.15 18.36 -17.97
C THR A 127 -3.70 17.91 -17.90
N TRP A 128 -3.15 17.48 -19.03
CA TRP A 128 -1.75 17.09 -19.16
C TRP A 128 -1.17 17.58 -20.50
N LYS A 129 0.14 17.50 -20.64
CA LYS A 129 0.86 17.79 -21.89
C LYS A 129 1.46 16.52 -22.47
N ILE A 130 1.45 16.45 -23.80
CA ILE A 130 2.21 15.46 -24.54
C ILE A 130 3.70 15.74 -24.29
N ALA A 131 4.50 14.71 -24.03
CA ALA A 131 5.94 14.88 -23.90
C ALA A 131 6.55 15.37 -25.21
N ASP A 132 7.54 16.26 -25.15
CA ASP A 132 8.13 16.90 -26.34
C ASP A 132 8.68 15.88 -27.37
N GLY A 133 9.19 14.73 -26.91
CA GLY A 133 9.66 13.64 -27.78
C GLY A 133 8.55 12.87 -28.51
N ASN A 134 7.29 13.04 -28.11
CA ASN A 134 6.12 12.38 -28.70
C ASN A 134 5.34 13.30 -29.67
N LEU A 135 5.84 14.50 -30.01
CA LEU A 135 5.13 15.44 -30.88
C LEU A 135 4.76 14.83 -32.26
N GLY A 136 5.58 13.91 -32.78
CA GLY A 136 5.30 13.18 -34.03
C GLY A 136 4.17 12.13 -33.91
N LEU A 137 3.78 11.75 -32.69
CA LEU A 137 2.72 10.79 -32.40
C LEU A 137 1.39 11.46 -32.00
N GLY A 138 1.32 12.80 -32.01
CA GLY A 138 0.23 13.64 -31.45
C GLY A 138 -1.15 12.98 -31.36
N ASN A 139 -1.91 12.98 -32.47
CA ASN A 139 -3.29 12.47 -32.52
C ASN A 139 -3.37 10.94 -32.59
N ALA A 140 -2.23 10.27 -32.68
CA ALA A 140 -2.09 8.84 -32.71
C ALA A 140 -2.03 8.23 -31.29
N LEU A 141 -2.13 9.03 -30.23
CA LEU A 141 -2.08 8.55 -28.84
C LEU A 141 -3.48 8.39 -28.22
N GLU A 142 -3.62 7.29 -27.48
CA GLU A 142 -4.67 7.07 -26.50
C GLU A 142 -4.08 7.24 -25.10
N TYR A 143 -4.89 7.76 -24.18
CA TYR A 143 -4.52 8.02 -22.81
C TYR A 143 -5.39 7.19 -21.89
N GLU A 144 -4.76 6.56 -20.91
CA GLU A 144 -5.45 5.92 -19.80
C GLU A 144 -5.24 6.77 -18.56
N VAL A 145 -6.34 7.30 -18.03
CA VAL A 145 -6.37 8.04 -16.76
C VAL A 145 -6.91 7.10 -15.70
N ILE A 146 -6.14 6.88 -14.65
CA ILE A 146 -6.62 6.14 -13.48
C ILE A 146 -6.63 7.06 -12.27
N TYR A 147 -7.69 6.97 -11.48
CA TYR A 147 -7.84 7.74 -10.26
C TYR A 147 -8.44 6.90 -9.14
N LYS A 148 -8.07 7.28 -7.92
CA LYS A 148 -8.51 6.61 -6.69
C LYS A 148 -8.48 7.61 -5.54
N ARG A 149 -9.09 7.23 -4.42
CA ARG A 149 -8.86 7.95 -3.17
C ARG A 149 -7.46 7.66 -2.65
N GLU A 150 -6.91 8.62 -1.92
CA GLU A 150 -5.52 8.56 -1.44
C GLU A 150 -5.22 7.26 -0.68
N TRP A 151 -6.16 6.80 0.15
CA TRP A 151 -6.06 5.60 0.97
C TRP A 151 -6.36 4.27 0.23
N GLU A 152 -6.93 4.32 -0.97
CA GLU A 152 -7.27 3.11 -1.74
C GLU A 152 -6.05 2.51 -2.44
N SER A 153 -6.12 1.23 -2.80
CA SER A 153 -5.09 0.61 -3.65
C SER A 153 -5.31 0.97 -5.12
N TRP A 154 -4.24 0.92 -5.93
CA TRP A 154 -4.34 1.13 -7.37
C TRP A 154 -5.06 -0.01 -8.12
N GLU A 155 -5.20 -1.19 -7.52
CA GLU A 155 -5.90 -2.34 -8.12
C GLU A 155 -7.42 -2.12 -8.22
N GLY A 156 -7.99 -1.38 -7.26
CA GLY A 156 -9.40 -1.00 -7.25
C GLY A 156 -9.69 0.38 -7.85
N ALA A 157 -8.71 1.00 -8.52
CA ALA A 157 -8.85 2.34 -9.07
C ALA A 157 -9.80 2.37 -10.28
N THR A 158 -10.48 3.49 -10.45
CA THR A 158 -11.31 3.70 -11.64
C THR A 158 -10.41 4.06 -12.82
N SER A 159 -10.56 3.35 -13.94
CA SER A 159 -9.82 3.60 -15.18
C SER A 159 -10.74 4.20 -16.25
N LEU A 160 -10.23 5.22 -16.93
CA LEU A 160 -10.86 5.92 -18.04
C LEU A 160 -9.92 5.88 -19.24
N LEU A 161 -10.39 5.32 -20.36
CA LEU A 161 -9.68 5.32 -21.62
C LEU A 161 -10.17 6.47 -22.49
N LEU A 162 -9.24 7.30 -22.97
CA LEU A 162 -9.52 8.51 -23.71
C LEU A 162 -8.70 8.54 -24.98
N SER A 163 -9.33 8.85 -26.11
CA SER A 163 -8.67 8.90 -27.41
C SER A 163 -8.45 10.35 -27.85
N ASN A 164 -7.25 10.66 -28.35
CA ASN A 164 -6.94 11.95 -28.98
C ASN A 164 -7.33 13.19 -28.14
N THR A 165 -7.08 13.15 -26.84
CA THR A 165 -7.33 14.27 -25.93
C THR A 165 -6.23 14.38 -24.89
N THR A 166 -6.01 15.60 -24.41
CA THR A 166 -5.07 15.92 -23.32
C THR A 166 -5.77 16.37 -22.05
N HIS A 167 -7.09 16.15 -21.98
CA HIS A 167 -7.90 16.48 -20.82
C HIS A 167 -8.95 15.41 -20.53
N CYS A 168 -9.33 15.32 -19.26
CA CYS A 168 -10.35 14.40 -18.75
C CYS A 168 -11.28 15.15 -17.80
N HIS A 169 -12.58 15.01 -18.02
CA HIS A 169 -13.60 15.58 -17.14
C HIS A 169 -14.06 14.52 -16.13
N LEU A 170 -13.97 14.85 -14.84
CA LEU A 170 -14.47 14.01 -13.75
C LEU A 170 -15.71 14.67 -13.15
N SER A 171 -16.85 13.98 -13.27
CA SER A 171 -18.12 14.43 -12.70
C SER A 171 -18.05 14.43 -11.18
N ARG A 172 -18.63 15.45 -10.55
CA ARG A 172 -18.82 15.48 -9.09
C ARG A 172 -19.59 14.26 -8.58
N GLU A 173 -20.51 13.71 -9.37
CA GLU A 173 -21.38 12.60 -8.97
C GLU A 173 -20.61 11.28 -8.77
N ASP A 174 -19.52 11.11 -9.51
CA ASP A 174 -18.65 9.92 -9.43
C ASP A 174 -17.67 9.98 -8.25
N LEU A 175 -17.55 11.16 -7.62
CA LEU A 175 -16.57 11.43 -6.57
C LEU A 175 -17.24 11.53 -5.21
N VAL A 176 -16.61 10.91 -4.21
CA VAL A 176 -17.07 11.03 -2.82
C VAL A 176 -16.69 12.42 -2.30
N PRO A 177 -17.64 13.25 -1.82
CA PRO A 177 -17.34 14.57 -1.23
C PRO A 177 -16.34 14.47 -0.07
N GLY A 178 -15.66 15.54 0.31
CA GLY A 178 -14.72 15.60 1.44
C GLY A 178 -13.66 14.49 1.45
N SER A 179 -13.13 14.13 0.28
CA SER A 179 -12.15 13.06 0.10
C SER A 179 -10.94 13.57 -0.67
N SER A 180 -9.76 13.08 -0.31
CA SER A 180 -8.53 13.28 -1.08
C SER A 180 -8.44 12.24 -2.19
N TYR A 181 -8.28 12.69 -3.42
CA TYR A 181 -8.10 11.86 -4.60
C TYR A 181 -6.72 12.06 -5.21
N VAL A 182 -6.24 11.02 -5.88
CA VAL A 182 -5.00 11.02 -6.66
C VAL A 182 -5.27 10.39 -8.02
N ALA A 183 -4.69 10.98 -9.07
CA ALA A 183 -4.76 10.46 -10.43
C ALA A 183 -3.38 10.41 -11.07
N ARG A 184 -3.24 9.49 -12.03
CA ARG A 184 -2.08 9.39 -12.91
C ARG A 184 -2.54 8.99 -14.31
N VAL A 185 -1.79 9.40 -15.31
CA VAL A 185 -2.11 9.16 -16.72
C VAL A 185 -0.93 8.50 -17.42
N ARG A 186 -1.20 7.60 -18.37
CA ARG A 186 -0.21 7.02 -19.26
C ARG A 186 -0.73 7.02 -20.69
N ALA A 187 0.17 7.03 -21.67
CA ALA A 187 -0.16 7.03 -23.08
C ALA A 187 0.15 5.67 -23.72
N ARG A 188 -0.58 5.32 -24.77
CA ARG A 188 -0.22 4.23 -25.69
C ARG A 188 -0.51 4.66 -27.12
N PRO A 189 0.10 4.01 -28.13
CA PRO A 189 -0.35 4.14 -29.51
C PRO A 189 -1.83 3.74 -29.61
N GLY A 190 -2.62 4.57 -30.28
CA GLY A 190 -4.04 4.35 -30.48
C GLY A 190 -4.29 3.24 -31.50
N GLN A 191 -5.35 2.47 -31.31
CA GLN A 191 -5.59 1.28 -32.14
C GLN A 191 -5.79 1.62 -33.63
N ALA A 192 -6.32 2.81 -33.92
CA ALA A 192 -6.56 3.30 -35.27
C ALA A 192 -5.36 4.04 -35.89
N SER A 193 -4.24 4.15 -35.19
CA SER A 193 -3.13 5.03 -35.60
C SER A 193 -2.11 4.40 -36.56
N GLY A 194 -2.21 3.09 -36.81
CA GLY A 194 -1.22 2.33 -37.59
C GLY A 194 0.08 2.01 -36.82
N PHE A 195 0.25 2.60 -35.64
CA PHE A 195 1.33 2.28 -34.70
C PHE A 195 0.85 1.26 -33.66
N SER A 196 1.74 0.37 -33.25
CA SER A 196 1.48 -0.55 -32.13
C SER A 196 2.64 -0.55 -31.14
N GLY A 197 2.33 -0.97 -29.92
CA GLY A 197 3.33 -1.01 -28.85
C GLY A 197 2.72 -0.97 -27.47
N GLN A 198 3.54 -0.61 -26.49
CA GLN A 198 3.19 -0.70 -25.08
C GLN A 198 2.77 0.65 -24.52
N TYR A 199 2.16 0.60 -23.34
CA TYR A 199 1.93 1.79 -22.55
C TYR A 199 3.26 2.44 -22.13
N SER A 200 3.25 3.76 -22.06
CA SER A 200 4.25 4.55 -21.36
C SER A 200 4.32 4.16 -19.89
N ALA A 201 5.41 4.58 -19.23
CA ALA A 201 5.38 4.74 -17.78
C ALA A 201 4.21 5.68 -17.37
N TRP A 202 3.82 5.62 -16.10
CA TRP A 202 2.85 6.56 -15.54
C TRP A 202 3.44 7.97 -15.44
N SER A 203 2.59 8.98 -15.59
CA SER A 203 2.92 10.37 -15.25
C SER A 203 3.19 10.53 -13.76
N THR A 204 3.71 11.68 -13.38
CA THR A 204 3.63 12.13 -11.98
C THR A 204 2.18 12.19 -11.53
N GLU A 205 1.95 11.83 -10.27
CA GLU A 205 0.63 11.83 -9.67
C GLU A 205 0.15 13.26 -9.41
N ALA A 206 -1.14 13.52 -9.65
CA ALA A 206 -1.78 14.77 -9.30
C ALA A 206 -2.86 14.51 -8.24
N SER A 207 -2.82 15.28 -7.15
CA SER A 207 -3.76 15.15 -6.04
C SER A 207 -4.72 16.32 -5.97
N TRP A 208 -5.98 16.05 -5.60
CA TRP A 208 -6.97 17.10 -5.32
C TRP A 208 -7.88 16.66 -4.18
N LYS A 209 -8.64 17.63 -3.64
CA LYS A 209 -9.65 17.38 -2.61
C LYS A 209 -11.02 17.76 -3.13
N THR A 210 -12.00 16.89 -2.92
CA THR A 210 -13.40 17.21 -3.20
C THR A 210 -13.95 18.14 -2.11
N PRO A 211 -14.94 19.00 -2.43
CA PRO A 211 -15.54 19.91 -1.45
C PRO A 211 -16.10 19.14 -0.26
N GLU A 212 -16.03 19.74 0.94
CA GLU A 212 -16.52 19.10 2.17
C GLU A 212 -17.97 18.61 2.01
N GLY A 213 -18.18 17.35 2.39
CA GLY A 213 -19.51 16.77 2.47
C GLY A 213 -20.25 17.24 3.71
N GLY A 214 -21.58 17.07 3.67
CA GLY A 214 -22.43 17.25 4.84
C GLY A 214 -22.13 16.25 5.97
N LEU A 215 -22.99 16.26 7.00
CA LEU A 215 -22.92 15.32 8.12
C LEU A 215 -23.58 13.96 7.83
N GLN A 216 -24.20 13.82 6.65
CA GLN A 216 -24.92 12.61 6.27
C GLN A 216 -23.95 11.46 5.95
N PRO A 217 -24.36 10.20 6.20
CA PRO A 217 -23.63 9.04 5.72
C PRO A 217 -23.45 9.11 4.20
N ARG A 218 -22.29 8.69 3.72
CA ARG A 218 -21.93 8.80 2.30
C ARG A 218 -21.40 7.48 1.76
N ASN A 219 -21.32 7.40 0.44
CA ASN A 219 -20.75 6.25 -0.27
C ASN A 219 -21.40 4.91 0.13
N LEU A 220 -22.73 4.89 0.31
CA LEU A 220 -23.47 3.67 0.59
C LEU A 220 -23.39 2.75 -0.63
N ARG A 221 -22.76 1.59 -0.48
CA ARG A 221 -22.60 0.58 -1.53
C ARG A 221 -23.01 -0.77 -1.00
N CYS A 222 -23.83 -1.48 -1.75
CA CYS A 222 -24.24 -2.85 -1.44
C CYS A 222 -23.84 -3.78 -2.58
N LEU A 223 -23.15 -4.87 -2.25
CA LEU A 223 -22.67 -5.88 -3.19
C LEU A 223 -23.29 -7.23 -2.84
N PHE A 224 -24.04 -7.79 -3.78
CA PHE A 224 -24.61 -9.13 -3.63
C PHE A 224 -23.59 -10.18 -4.08
N SER A 225 -23.32 -11.14 -3.21
CA SER A 225 -22.37 -12.23 -3.46
C SER A 225 -22.84 -13.25 -4.50
N GLY A 226 -24.11 -13.20 -4.92
CA GLY A 226 -24.70 -14.18 -5.86
C GLY A 226 -25.24 -15.45 -5.18
N GLY A 227 -24.94 -15.65 -3.89
CA GLY A 227 -25.49 -16.73 -3.08
C GLY A 227 -26.58 -16.21 -2.14
N ASP A 228 -26.19 -15.95 -0.90
CA ASP A 228 -27.08 -15.66 0.22
C ASP A 228 -26.69 -14.42 1.02
N ARG A 229 -25.70 -13.63 0.57
CA ARG A 229 -25.18 -12.47 1.32
C ARG A 229 -25.17 -11.20 0.49
N LEU A 230 -25.79 -10.16 1.02
CA LEU A 230 -25.69 -8.78 0.53
C LEU A 230 -24.85 -7.96 1.50
N THR A 231 -23.64 -7.60 1.08
CA THR A 231 -22.70 -6.83 1.92
C THR A 231 -22.86 -5.35 1.62
N CYS A 232 -23.30 -4.57 2.61
CA CYS A 232 -23.43 -3.13 2.50
C CYS A 232 -22.34 -2.42 3.29
N SER A 233 -21.81 -1.34 2.75
CA SER A 233 -20.78 -0.49 3.37
C SER A 233 -21.09 0.99 3.16
N TRP A 234 -20.77 1.81 4.15
CA TRP A 234 -20.96 3.26 4.12
C TRP A 234 -19.89 3.97 4.94
N GLU A 235 -19.80 5.28 4.78
CA GLU A 235 -18.81 6.12 5.45
C GLU A 235 -19.47 7.21 6.29
N VAL A 236 -18.89 7.44 7.48
CA VAL A 236 -19.32 8.48 8.43
C VAL A 236 -18.11 9.25 8.96
N LYS A 237 -18.31 10.51 9.36
CA LYS A 237 -17.22 11.34 9.92
C LYS A 237 -16.77 10.75 11.25
N LYS A 238 -15.46 10.54 11.41
CA LYS A 238 -14.88 9.97 12.64
C LYS A 238 -15.22 10.79 13.89
N ALA A 239 -15.34 12.11 13.74
CA ALA A 239 -15.66 13.01 14.85
C ALA A 239 -17.08 12.83 15.41
N ILE A 240 -18.02 12.22 14.67
CA ILE A 240 -19.40 12.04 15.13
C ILE A 240 -19.69 10.62 15.60
N THR A 241 -18.85 9.63 15.29
CA THR A 241 -19.09 8.22 15.66
C THR A 241 -19.03 8.00 17.18
N THR A 242 -18.41 8.90 17.93
CA THR A 242 -18.39 8.86 19.41
C THR A 242 -19.71 9.30 20.04
N SER A 243 -20.57 9.98 19.29
CA SER A 243 -21.81 10.60 19.80
C SER A 243 -23.06 10.10 19.10
N VAL A 244 -22.94 9.62 17.85
CA VAL A 244 -24.06 9.16 17.03
C VAL A 244 -23.74 7.77 16.50
N ILE A 245 -24.58 6.81 16.85
CA ILE A 245 -24.52 5.45 16.31
C ILE A 245 -25.36 5.41 15.03
N PHE A 246 -24.79 4.84 13.97
CA PHE A 246 -25.51 4.63 12.71
C PHE A 246 -25.86 3.15 12.56
N GLY A 247 -27.10 2.89 12.16
CA GLY A 247 -27.59 1.55 11.82
C GLY A 247 -27.96 1.48 10.34
N LEU A 248 -27.83 0.28 9.77
CA LEU A 248 -28.31 -0.03 8.43
C LEU A 248 -29.65 -0.75 8.52
N PHE A 249 -30.65 -0.23 7.83
CA PHE A 249 -32.02 -0.73 7.82
C PHE A 249 -32.40 -1.13 6.41
N PHE A 250 -33.07 -2.26 6.26
CA PHE A 250 -33.43 -2.77 4.95
C PHE A 250 -34.85 -3.33 4.90
N LYS A 251 -35.42 -3.34 3.69
CA LYS A 251 -36.67 -4.01 3.34
C LYS A 251 -36.42 -4.96 2.17
N ALA A 252 -36.70 -6.24 2.35
CA ALA A 252 -36.53 -7.25 1.30
C ALA A 252 -37.53 -7.08 0.14
N THR A 253 -38.72 -6.55 0.44
CA THR A 253 -39.72 -6.14 -0.57
C THR A 253 -40.39 -4.84 -0.14
N PRO A 254 -41.04 -4.08 -1.06
CA PRO A 254 -41.72 -2.84 -0.70
C PRO A 254 -42.81 -3.00 0.38
N ALA A 255 -43.37 -4.21 0.51
CA ALA A 255 -44.43 -4.53 1.47
C ALA A 255 -43.91 -5.18 2.77
N SER A 256 -42.61 -5.51 2.87
CA SER A 256 -42.06 -6.09 4.09
C SER A 256 -41.88 -5.03 5.18
N GLU A 257 -41.87 -5.50 6.42
CA GLU A 257 -41.40 -4.68 7.53
C GLU A 257 -39.91 -4.34 7.34
N GLU A 258 -39.49 -3.26 8.00
CA GLU A 258 -38.11 -2.81 7.97
C GLU A 258 -37.31 -3.54 9.05
N GLU A 259 -36.20 -4.15 8.65
CA GLU A 259 -35.32 -4.90 9.53
C GLU A 259 -34.01 -4.13 9.75
N GLU A 260 -33.41 -4.28 10.94
CA GLU A 260 -32.09 -3.74 11.26
C GLU A 260 -31.01 -4.79 10.99
N CYS A 261 -29.98 -4.42 10.24
CA CYS A 261 -28.83 -5.27 10.01
C CYS A 261 -27.88 -5.23 11.21
N SER A 262 -27.48 -6.40 11.71
CA SER A 262 -26.59 -6.56 12.86
C SER A 262 -25.76 -7.85 12.72
N PRO A 263 -24.47 -7.86 13.11
CA PRO A 263 -23.70 -6.75 13.68
C PRO A 263 -23.14 -5.77 12.62
N VAL A 264 -22.98 -4.51 13.02
CA VAL A 264 -22.25 -3.52 12.22
C VAL A 264 -20.76 -3.59 12.54
N HIS A 265 -19.95 -3.81 11.53
CA HIS A 265 -18.49 -3.81 11.62
C HIS A 265 -17.94 -2.44 11.30
N GLU A 266 -16.88 -2.04 12.01
CA GLU A 266 -16.24 -0.75 11.84
C GLU A 266 -14.76 -0.91 11.46
N LYS A 267 -14.32 -0.17 10.45
CA LYS A 267 -12.94 -0.13 9.99
C LYS A 267 -12.44 1.32 9.95
N THR A 268 -11.49 1.63 10.82
CA THR A 268 -10.79 2.91 10.83
C THR A 268 -9.62 2.91 9.84
N LEU A 269 -9.54 3.92 8.99
CA LEU A 269 -8.44 4.11 8.06
C LEU A 269 -7.47 5.18 8.60
N PRO A 270 -6.14 4.92 8.63
CA PRO A 270 -5.17 5.92 9.07
C PRO A 270 -5.22 7.18 8.21
N HIS A 271 -5.09 8.35 8.84
CA HIS A 271 -5.06 9.66 8.16
C HIS A 271 -6.31 10.04 7.35
N VAL A 272 -7.41 9.28 7.47
CA VAL A 272 -8.70 9.60 6.87
C VAL A 272 -9.65 10.10 7.97
N PRO A 273 -10.33 11.26 7.78
CA PRO A 273 -11.28 11.80 8.78
C PRO A 273 -12.63 11.07 8.80
N TYR A 274 -12.71 9.90 8.17
CA TYR A 274 -13.91 9.09 8.02
C TYR A 274 -13.64 7.66 8.43
N VAL A 275 -14.70 7.00 8.86
CA VAL A 275 -14.71 5.61 9.27
C VAL A 275 -15.66 4.85 8.35
N VAL A 276 -15.22 3.68 7.90
CA VAL A 276 -16.03 2.79 7.07
C VAL A 276 -16.77 1.84 7.99
N GLN A 277 -18.09 1.81 7.86
CA GLN A 277 -18.96 0.85 8.55
C GLN A 277 -19.58 -0.09 7.53
N SER A 278 -19.78 -1.35 7.91
CA SER A 278 -20.33 -2.38 7.03
C SER A 278 -21.22 -3.37 7.77
N CYS A 279 -22.23 -3.88 7.09
CA CYS A 279 -23.11 -4.92 7.62
C CYS A 279 -23.51 -5.90 6.51
N GLU A 280 -23.73 -7.15 6.88
CA GLU A 280 -24.03 -8.25 5.97
C GLU A 280 -25.49 -8.69 6.17
N ILE A 281 -26.31 -8.52 5.14
CA ILE A 281 -27.72 -8.91 5.14
C ILE A 281 -27.84 -10.33 4.58
N PRO A 282 -28.46 -11.28 5.31
CA PRO A 282 -28.78 -12.60 4.78
C PRO A 282 -29.95 -12.51 3.78
N VAL A 283 -29.78 -13.12 2.61
CA VAL A 283 -30.73 -13.14 1.49
C VAL A 283 -31.26 -14.56 1.33
N THR A 284 -32.52 -14.80 1.68
CA THR A 284 -33.12 -16.15 1.69
C THR A 284 -33.89 -16.51 0.42
N ASN A 285 -34.38 -15.52 -0.34
CA ASN A 285 -35.20 -15.76 -1.53
C ASN A 285 -34.80 -14.82 -2.69
N SER A 286 -33.64 -15.11 -3.29
CA SER A 286 -33.12 -14.35 -4.43
C SER A 286 -33.85 -14.76 -5.72
N SER A 287 -34.80 -13.93 -6.15
CA SER A 287 -35.34 -13.97 -7.50
C SER A 287 -34.67 -12.88 -8.35
N SER A 288 -34.71 -12.99 -9.67
CA SER A 288 -34.21 -11.94 -10.57
C SER A 288 -34.95 -10.60 -10.44
N LYS A 289 -36.07 -10.57 -9.70
CA LYS A 289 -36.89 -9.38 -9.42
C LYS A 289 -36.82 -8.93 -7.95
N SER A 290 -35.94 -9.53 -7.14
CA SER A 290 -35.81 -9.14 -5.74
C SER A 290 -35.10 -7.79 -5.63
N HIS A 291 -35.81 -6.77 -5.15
CA HIS A 291 -35.30 -5.42 -4.96
C HIS A 291 -35.29 -5.08 -3.48
N TYR A 292 -34.09 -5.01 -2.89
CA TYR A 292 -33.89 -4.59 -1.51
C TYR A 292 -33.82 -3.06 -1.45
N ASN A 293 -34.57 -2.45 -0.54
CA ASN A 293 -34.38 -1.05 -0.18
C ASN A 293 -33.49 -1.00 1.05
N VAL A 294 -32.38 -0.26 0.98
CA VAL A 294 -31.39 -0.15 2.06
C VAL A 294 -31.20 1.32 2.41
N SER A 295 -31.25 1.62 3.70
CA SER A 295 -31.06 2.98 4.23
C SER A 295 -30.13 2.98 5.43
N VAL A 296 -29.35 4.05 5.58
CA VAL A 296 -28.49 4.27 6.75
C VAL A 296 -29.04 5.47 7.50
N ARG A 297 -29.27 5.32 8.80
CA ARG A 297 -29.76 6.41 9.66
C ARG A 297 -29.15 6.33 11.05
N ALA A 298 -29.14 7.47 11.72
CA ALA A 298 -28.79 7.53 13.13
C ALA A 298 -29.78 6.71 13.95
N LYS A 299 -29.26 5.94 14.90
CA LYS A 299 -30.02 5.12 15.82
C LYS A 299 -30.28 5.90 17.10
N THR A 300 -31.50 5.84 17.59
CA THR A 300 -31.85 6.41 18.89
C THR A 300 -31.41 5.44 19.97
N GLU A 301 -30.48 5.86 20.83
CA GLU A 301 -30.11 5.11 22.02
C GLU A 301 -30.92 5.59 23.22
N GLU A 302 -31.59 4.66 23.88
CA GLU A 302 -32.38 4.93 25.07
C GLU A 302 -31.87 4.07 26.23
N LYS A 303 -31.73 4.70 27.40
CA LYS A 303 -31.37 4.01 28.63
C LYS A 303 -32.50 4.18 29.64
N VAL A 304 -33.14 3.07 29.99
CA VAL A 304 -34.13 3.06 31.06
C VAL A 304 -33.43 3.19 32.41
N ILE A 305 -33.61 4.33 33.07
CA ILE A 305 -33.13 4.56 34.44
C ILE A 305 -34.33 4.44 35.37
N ALA A 306 -34.40 3.33 36.11
CA ALA A 306 -35.40 3.14 37.14
C ALA A 306 -35.16 4.12 38.29
N SER A 307 -35.95 5.19 38.35
CA SER A 307 -35.80 6.28 39.33
C SER A 307 -35.77 5.78 40.78
N HIS A 308 -36.60 4.79 41.13
CA HIS A 308 -36.65 4.17 42.46
C HIS A 308 -35.37 3.42 42.87
N LYS A 309 -34.47 3.10 41.92
CA LYS A 309 -33.16 2.49 42.18
C LYS A 309 -31.99 3.46 42.09
N ASN A 310 -32.22 4.70 41.65
CA ASN A 310 -31.19 5.71 41.38
C ASN A 310 -31.44 6.96 42.22
N ILE A 311 -31.74 6.78 43.51
CA ILE A 311 -32.04 7.87 44.43
C ILE A 311 -30.75 8.35 45.08
N GLN A 312 -30.41 9.62 44.88
CA GLN A 312 -29.36 10.29 45.64
C GLN A 312 -30.02 11.23 46.66
N VAL A 313 -30.03 10.81 47.93
CA VAL A 313 -30.58 11.63 49.02
C VAL A 313 -29.62 12.76 49.34
N LEU A 314 -30.15 13.96 49.59
CA LEU A 314 -29.34 15.09 50.03
C LEU A 314 -28.69 14.79 51.40
N PRO A 315 -27.50 15.36 51.68
CA PRO A 315 -26.84 15.16 52.96
C PRO A 315 -27.71 15.62 54.14
N PRO A 316 -27.66 14.93 55.30
CA PRO A 316 -28.38 15.36 56.50
C PRO A 316 -28.01 16.78 56.91
N ALA A 317 -29.00 17.58 57.28
CA ALA A 317 -28.80 18.98 57.67
C ALA A 317 -28.60 19.12 59.18
N ASN A 318 -27.90 20.17 59.61
CA ASN A 318 -27.70 20.53 61.03
C ASN A 318 -27.11 19.39 61.87
N VAL A 319 -26.07 18.72 61.35
CA VAL A 319 -25.31 17.75 62.12
C VAL A 319 -24.62 18.48 63.28
N SER A 320 -24.96 18.12 64.50
CA SER A 320 -24.45 18.76 65.72
C SER A 320 -24.22 17.73 66.82
N VAL A 321 -23.26 18.01 67.70
CA VAL A 321 -22.93 17.16 68.86
C VAL A 321 -23.23 17.94 70.12
N THR A 322 -23.99 17.35 71.04
CA THR A 322 -24.29 17.94 72.35
C THR A 322 -23.81 17.01 73.46
N ALA A 323 -23.13 17.56 74.47
CA ALA A 323 -22.75 16.80 75.67
C ALA A 323 -23.91 16.72 76.64
N THR A 324 -24.37 15.51 76.96
CA THR A 324 -25.37 15.26 78.00
C THR A 324 -24.67 15.19 79.37
N GLY A 325 -25.39 15.58 80.44
CA GLY A 325 -24.83 15.76 81.80
C GLY A 325 -24.18 14.53 82.46
N ASN A 326 -24.17 13.38 81.78
CA ASN A 326 -23.69 12.09 82.27
C ASN A 326 -22.41 11.60 81.55
N GLN A 327 -21.56 12.49 81.01
CA GLN A 327 -20.37 12.14 80.20
C GLN A 327 -20.70 11.42 78.87
N GLU A 328 -21.92 11.56 78.37
CA GLU A 328 -22.35 11.02 77.08
C GLU A 328 -22.37 12.14 76.02
N TYR A 329 -22.12 11.77 74.77
CA TYR A 329 -22.23 12.68 73.61
C TYR A 329 -23.37 12.22 72.72
N GLU A 330 -24.25 13.13 72.36
CA GLU A 330 -25.37 12.86 71.46
C GLU A 330 -25.14 13.55 70.11
N LEU A 331 -25.11 12.77 69.03
CA LEU A 331 -25.07 13.27 67.66
C LEU A 331 -26.49 13.43 67.14
N ARG A 332 -26.83 14.64 66.70
CA ARG A 332 -28.16 14.98 66.16
C ARG A 332 -28.02 15.47 64.73
N TRP A 333 -28.96 15.08 63.87
CA TRP A 333 -29.10 15.60 62.52
C TRP A 333 -30.57 15.69 62.13
N THR A 334 -30.84 16.50 61.12
CA THR A 334 -32.17 16.67 60.56
C THR A 334 -32.28 15.80 59.33
N LYS A 335 -33.22 14.84 59.35
CA LYS A 335 -33.51 14.01 58.17
C LYS A 335 -34.03 14.86 57.01
N HIS A 336 -33.72 14.46 55.78
CA HIS A 336 -34.32 15.08 54.60
C HIS A 336 -35.82 14.76 54.55
N ILE A 337 -36.67 15.76 54.28
CA ILE A 337 -38.12 15.56 54.19
C ILE A 337 -38.43 15.07 52.77
N MET A 338 -38.80 13.79 52.64
CA MET A 338 -39.29 13.24 51.38
C MET A 338 -40.81 13.40 51.29
N ASN A 339 -41.33 13.55 50.06
CA ASN A 339 -42.77 13.62 49.80
C ASN A 339 -43.52 12.32 50.14
N TYR A 340 -42.81 11.19 50.16
CA TYR A 340 -43.38 9.88 50.46
C TYR A 340 -42.90 9.37 51.81
N TYR A 341 -43.82 9.25 52.75
CA TYR A 341 -43.55 8.87 54.14
C TYR A 341 -43.07 7.43 54.32
N PHE A 342 -43.34 6.55 53.34
CA PHE A 342 -42.97 5.14 53.40
C PHE A 342 -41.52 4.87 52.97
N ILE A 343 -40.80 5.87 52.43
CA ILE A 343 -39.39 5.71 52.06
C ILE A 343 -38.53 5.86 53.32
N THR A 344 -37.90 4.77 53.73
CA THR A 344 -37.05 4.73 54.92
C THR A 344 -35.65 5.27 54.62
N GLN A 345 -35.11 6.10 55.50
CA GLN A 345 -33.73 6.60 55.42
C GLN A 345 -32.87 5.84 56.43
N ARG A 346 -31.73 5.33 55.95
CA ARG A 346 -30.68 4.77 56.81
C ARG A 346 -29.52 5.76 56.83
N TYR A 347 -28.90 5.89 58.00
CA TYR A 347 -27.80 6.81 58.22
C TYR A 347 -26.56 6.00 58.60
N GLN A 348 -25.44 6.35 57.99
CA GLN A 348 -24.12 5.90 58.40
C GLN A 348 -23.45 7.07 59.12
N VAL A 349 -22.92 6.79 60.30
CA VAL A 349 -22.24 7.78 61.14
C VAL A 349 -20.80 7.33 61.29
N GLU A 350 -19.88 8.24 61.01
CA GLU A 350 -18.45 8.05 61.20
C GLU A 350 -17.93 9.15 62.11
N TYR A 351 -17.13 8.76 63.11
CA TYR A 351 -16.48 9.68 64.05
C TYR A 351 -15.07 9.17 64.34
N TRP A 352 -14.17 10.09 64.66
CA TRP A 352 -12.77 9.76 64.97
C TRP A 352 -12.20 10.77 65.96
N GLU A 353 -11.15 10.36 66.66
CA GLU A 353 -10.33 11.27 67.46
C GLU A 353 -9.51 12.16 66.52
N ASN A 354 -9.54 13.46 66.75
CA ASN A 354 -8.82 14.40 65.91
C ASN A 354 -7.30 14.11 66.00
N ASN A 355 -6.64 13.91 64.86
CA ASN A 355 -5.21 13.54 64.65
C ASN A 355 -4.85 12.03 64.47
N GLN A 356 -5.78 11.11 64.18
CA GLN A 356 -5.44 9.70 63.89
C GLN A 356 -5.56 9.23 62.42
N TYR A 357 -5.64 10.12 61.43
CA TYR A 357 -5.28 9.78 60.04
C TYR A 357 -4.55 10.94 59.36
N GLU A 358 -3.33 10.65 58.88
CA GLU A 358 -2.68 11.44 57.84
C GLU A 358 -3.59 11.45 56.61
N LYS A 359 -3.81 12.63 56.04
CA LYS A 359 -4.43 12.77 54.72
C LYS A 359 -3.61 11.94 53.73
N VAL A 360 -4.14 10.80 53.27
CA VAL A 360 -3.70 10.23 52.01
C VAL A 360 -4.22 11.18 50.93
N THR A 361 -3.34 12.08 50.51
CA THR A 361 -3.48 12.90 49.29
C THR A 361 -3.61 12.04 48.06
#